data_AF-A0A1M3EED8-F1
#
_entry.id   AF-A0A1M3EED8-F1
#
_cell.length_a   1.000
_cell.length_b   1.000
_cell.length_c   1.000
_cell.angle_alpha   90.00
_cell.angle_beta   90.00
_cell.angle_gamma   90.00
#
_symmetry.space_group_name_H-M   'P 1'
#
loop_
_entity.id
_entity.type
_entity.pdbx_description
1 polymer ?
#
loop_
_entity_poly.entity_id
_entity_poly.type
_entity_poly.pdbx_seq_one_letter_code
_entity_poly.pdbx_strand_id
1 'polypeptide(L)'
;MKTIEIQAKAFFELIGNRDVSMWSMFEEMVNKDEEQLVIFLDEAGKELAHYILPTNIEQVKADQKIFAESFKEKLQPGREA
;
A
#
# COMPACT_ATOMS: atom_id res chain seq x y z
N MET A 1 -6.56 14.82 9.22
CA MET A 1 -5.76 13.57 9.24
C MET A 1 -6.61 12.43 9.79
N LYS A 2 -6.84 11.40 9.00
CA LYS A 2 -7.74 10.28 9.32
C LYS A 2 -6.98 8.97 9.33
N THR A 3 -7.09 8.19 10.41
CA THR A 3 -6.43 6.86 10.50
C THR A 3 -7.41 5.77 10.10
N ILE A 4 -6.95 4.81 9.30
CA ILE A 4 -7.69 3.63 8.86
C ILE A 4 -6.88 2.41 9.27
N GLU A 5 -7.50 1.52 10.03
CA GLU A 5 -6.92 0.24 10.40
C GLU A 5 -7.48 -0.85 9.50
N ILE A 6 -6.60 -1.57 8.82
CA ILE A 6 -6.95 -2.61 7.85
C ILE A 6 -6.31 -3.92 8.27
N GLN A 7 -7.13 -4.97 8.36
CA GLN A 7 -6.64 -6.33 8.54
C GLN A 7 -5.87 -6.76 7.29
N ALA A 8 -4.55 -6.95 7.39
CA ALA A 8 -3.67 -7.27 6.28
C ALA A 8 -4.14 -8.52 5.55
N LYS A 9 -4.48 -9.57 6.29
CA LYS A 9 -5.00 -10.83 5.74
C LYS A 9 -6.27 -10.62 4.91
N ALA A 10 -7.27 -9.95 5.47
CA ALA A 10 -8.52 -9.66 4.78
C ALA A 10 -8.30 -8.76 3.54
N PHE A 11 -7.34 -7.84 3.61
CA PHE A 11 -7.00 -6.96 2.49
C PHE A 11 -6.33 -7.72 1.34
N PHE A 12 -5.35 -8.57 1.63
CA PHE A 12 -4.72 -9.43 0.60
C PHE A 12 -5.72 -10.40 -0.02
N GLU A 13 -6.61 -11.00 0.78
CA GLU A 13 -7.69 -11.85 0.26
C GLU A 13 -8.65 -11.07 -0.66
N LEU A 14 -9.00 -9.83 -0.30
CA LEU A 14 -9.88 -8.99 -1.11
C LEU A 14 -9.24 -8.64 -2.46
N ILE A 15 -7.96 -8.26 -2.45
CA ILE A 15 -7.16 -7.98 -3.66
C ILE A 15 -7.10 -9.22 -4.55
N GLY A 16 -6.78 -10.38 -3.98
CA GLY A 16 -6.73 -11.64 -4.71
C GLY A 16 -8.08 -12.05 -5.30
N ASN A 17 -9.18 -11.84 -4.56
CA ASN A 17 -10.53 -12.16 -5.04
C ASN A 17 -11.03 -11.22 -6.15
N ARG A 18 -10.59 -9.96 -6.14
CA ARG A 18 -11.02 -8.95 -7.12
C ARG A 18 -10.09 -8.82 -8.32
N ASP A 19 -8.96 -9.55 -8.35
CA ASP A 19 -7.91 -9.43 -9.36
C ASP A 19 -7.43 -7.96 -9.54
N VAL A 20 -7.46 -7.19 -8.45
CA VAL A 20 -7.00 -5.80 -8.41
C VAL A 20 -5.63 -5.73 -7.75
N SER A 21 -4.91 -4.62 -7.93
CA SER A 21 -3.65 -4.38 -7.22
C SER A 21 -3.88 -3.59 -5.92
N MET A 22 -2.99 -3.76 -4.92
CA MET A 22 -2.98 -2.95 -3.68
C MET A 22 -3.02 -1.44 -3.99
N TRP A 23 -2.25 -1.00 -4.98
CA TRP A 23 -2.24 0.38 -5.44
C TRP A 23 -3.58 0.84 -6.01
N SER A 24 -4.31 -0.01 -6.74
CA SER A 24 -5.65 0.33 -7.23
C SER A 24 -6.64 0.56 -6.10
N MET A 25 -6.56 -0.21 -5.01
CA MET A 25 -7.37 0.04 -3.81
C MET A 25 -7.01 1.39 -3.19
N PHE A 26 -5.73 1.75 -3.13
CA PHE A 26 -5.30 3.07 -2.66
C PHE A 26 -5.84 4.20 -3.54
N GLU A 27 -5.77 4.08 -4.86
CA GLU A 27 -6.33 5.06 -5.80
C GLU A 27 -7.84 5.27 -5.59
N GLU A 28 -8.60 4.20 -5.33
CA GLU A 28 -10.03 4.28 -5.01
C GLU A 28 -10.30 4.89 -3.62
N MET A 29 -9.37 4.70 -2.69
CA MET A 29 -9.47 5.24 -1.34
C MET A 29 -9.01 6.71 -1.24
N VAL A 30 -8.28 7.24 -2.24
CA VAL A 30 -7.84 8.65 -2.24
C VAL A 30 -9.08 9.55 -2.19
N ASN A 31 -9.26 10.19 -1.04
CA ASN A 31 -10.23 11.24 -0.88
C ASN A 31 -9.47 12.58 -0.97
N LYS A 32 -9.80 13.43 -1.94
CA LYS A 32 -9.09 14.69 -2.24
C LYS A 32 -9.09 15.75 -1.12
N ASP A 33 -9.65 15.39 0.02
CA ASP A 33 -9.88 16.26 1.17
C ASP A 33 -8.69 16.26 2.14
N GLU A 34 -8.21 15.08 2.55
CA GLU A 34 -7.18 14.94 3.58
C GLU A 34 -6.34 13.67 3.44
N GLU A 35 -5.07 13.72 3.88
CA GLU A 35 -4.20 12.55 3.94
C GLU A 35 -4.72 11.54 4.96
N GLN A 36 -4.67 10.26 4.59
CA GLN A 36 -5.20 9.17 5.39
C GLN A 36 -4.09 8.19 5.75
N LEU A 37 -3.92 7.90 7.04
CA LEU A 37 -2.93 6.92 7.49
C LEU A 37 -3.56 5.53 7.45
N VAL A 38 -3.12 4.68 6.54
CA VAL A 38 -3.54 3.27 6.44
C VAL A 38 -2.58 2.41 7.24
N ILE A 39 -3.07 1.75 8.28
CA ILE A 39 -2.30 0.86 9.15
C ILE A 39 -2.74 -0.57 8.86
N PHE A 40 -1.81 -1.40 8.41
CA PHE A 40 -2.00 -2.82 8.20
C PHE A 40 -1.75 -3.56 9.51
N LEU A 41 -2.79 -4.18 10.02
CA LEU A 41 -2.77 -4.99 11.23
C LEU A 41 -2.73 -6.47 10.88
N ASP A 42 -2.03 -7.24 11.71
CA ASP A 42 -2.08 -8.71 11.72
C ASP A 42 -3.39 -9.22 12.37
N GLU A 43 -3.66 -10.53 12.27
CA GLU A 43 -4.81 -11.17 12.94
C GLU A 43 -4.86 -10.90 14.46
N ALA A 44 -3.69 -10.70 15.09
CA ALA A 44 -3.57 -10.32 16.49
C ALA A 44 -3.78 -8.82 16.79
N GLY A 45 -4.09 -7.99 15.77
CA GLY A 45 -4.22 -6.53 15.91
C GLY A 45 -2.88 -5.79 16.02
N LYS A 46 -1.77 -6.45 15.66
CA LYS A 46 -0.43 -5.85 15.70
C LYS A 46 -0.13 -5.14 14.39
N GLU A 47 0.38 -3.90 14.44
CA GLU A 47 0.86 -3.19 13.26
C GLU A 47 1.99 -3.98 12.56
N LEU A 48 1.74 -4.31 11.30
CA LEU A 48 2.69 -4.93 10.38
C LEU A 48 3.36 -3.88 9.50
N ALA A 49 2.56 -2.94 8.99
CA ALA A 49 3.02 -1.85 8.13
C ALA A 49 2.05 -0.68 8.21
N HIS A 50 2.51 0.50 7.85
CA HIS A 50 1.64 1.65 7.65
C HIS A 50 2.00 2.36 6.34
N TYR A 51 1.01 2.97 5.71
CA TYR A 51 1.14 3.74 4.49
C TYR A 51 0.34 5.03 4.62
N ILE A 52 0.97 6.17 4.33
CA ILE A 52 0.28 7.45 4.30
C ILE A 52 -0.29 7.62 2.90
N LEU A 53 -1.60 7.49 2.79
CA LEU A 53 -2.33 7.70 1.56
C LEU A 53 -2.41 9.21 1.28
N PRO A 54 -1.78 9.69 0.19
CA PRO A 54 -1.84 11.09 -0.17
C PRO A 54 -3.24 11.48 -0.66
N THR A 55 -3.53 12.78 -0.69
CA THR A 55 -4.81 13.33 -1.18
C THR A 55 -4.95 13.29 -2.70
N ASN A 56 -3.89 12.95 -3.43
CA ASN A 56 -3.88 12.98 -4.88
C ASN A 56 -3.40 11.67 -5.48
N ILE A 57 -4.14 11.18 -6.47
CA ILE A 57 -3.88 9.92 -7.19
C ILE A 57 -2.51 9.97 -7.88
N GLU A 58 -2.09 11.15 -8.37
CA GLU A 58 -0.76 11.30 -8.99
C GLU A 58 0.39 10.97 -8.03
N GLN A 59 0.25 11.31 -6.74
CA GLN A 59 1.25 10.95 -5.73
C GLN A 59 1.25 9.44 -5.49
N VAL A 60 0.07 8.81 -5.35
CA VAL A 60 -0.04 7.34 -5.23
C VAL A 60 0.67 6.62 -6.38
N LYS A 61 0.51 7.09 -7.62
CA LYS A 61 1.18 6.52 -8.80
C LYS A 61 2.69 6.75 -8.80
N ALA A 62 3.13 7.90 -8.32
CA ALA A 62 4.56 8.19 -8.17
C ALA A 62 5.19 7.26 -7.13
N ASP A 63 4.56 7.09 -5.97
CA ASP A 63 4.97 6.13 -4.94
C ASP A 63 4.98 4.70 -5.46
N GLN A 64 3.94 4.28 -6.19
CA GLN A 64 3.89 2.97 -6.83
C GLN A 64 5.09 2.75 -7.74
N LYS A 65 5.44 3.74 -8.55
CA LYS A 65 6.55 3.64 -9.49
C LYS A 65 7.88 3.55 -8.75
N ILE A 66 8.12 4.40 -7.75
CA ILE A 66 9.32 4.37 -6.90
C ILE A 66 9.44 3.04 -6.17
N PHE A 67 8.32 2.55 -5.61
CA PHE A 67 8.27 1.27 -4.93
C PHE A 67 8.57 0.12 -5.90
N ALA A 68 7.95 0.11 -7.09
CA ALA A 68 8.21 -0.90 -8.11
C ALA A 68 9.66 -0.89 -8.59
N GLU A 69 10.28 0.29 -8.77
CA GLU A 69 11.69 0.43 -9.13
C GLU A 69 12.61 -0.09 -8.01
N SER A 70 12.37 0.32 -6.76
CA SER A 70 13.18 -0.09 -5.59
C SER A 70 12.98 -1.57 -5.25
N PHE A 71 11.79 -2.12 -5.47
CA PHE A 71 11.49 -3.54 -5.27
C PHE A 71 12.11 -4.41 -6.37
N LYS A 72 12.16 -3.91 -7.62
CA LYS A 72 12.84 -4.57 -8.74
C LYS A 72 14.35 -4.61 -8.57
N GLU A 73 14.92 -3.61 -7.88
CA GLU A 73 16.31 -3.67 -7.40
C GLU A 73 16.51 -4.72 -6.30
N LYS A 74 15.59 -4.81 -5.32
CA LYS A 74 15.71 -5.80 -4.21
C LYS A 74 15.42 -7.24 -4.61
N LEU A 75 14.72 -7.48 -5.72
CA LEU A 75 14.44 -8.80 -6.27
C LEU A 75 15.47 -9.28 -7.30
N GLN A 76 16.58 -8.56 -7.51
CA GLN A 76 17.72 -9.17 -8.20
C GLN A 76 18.48 -10.06 -7.20
N PRO A 77 18.39 -11.40 -7.29
CA PRO A 77 19.32 -12.26 -6.58
C PRO A 77 20.72 -12.06 -7.18
N GLY A 78 21.55 -11.30 -6.46
CA GLY A 78 22.99 -11.27 -6.66
C GLY A 78 23.51 -10.23 -7.64
N ARG A 79 24.12 -9.18 -7.08
CA ARG A 79 25.50 -8.84 -7.42
C ARG A 79 26.15 -8.09 -6.24
N GLU A 80 26.49 -8.84 -5.21
CA GLU A 80 27.63 -8.49 -4.37
C GLU A 80 28.90 -8.72 -5.21
N ALA A 81 29.74 -7.66 -5.25
CA ALA A 81 31.16 -7.57 -5.63
C ALA A 81 31.63 -8.23 -6.94
#